data_AF-W7FNJ1-F1
#
_entry.id   AF-W7FNJ1-F1
#
_cell.length_a   1.000
_cell.length_b   1.000
_cell.length_c   1.000
_cell.angle_alpha   90.00
_cell.angle_beta   90.00
_cell.angle_gamma   90.00
#
_symmetry.space_group_name_H-M   'P 1'
#
loop_
_entity.id
_entity.type
_entity.pdbx_description
1 polymer ?
#
loop_
_entity_poly.entity_id
_entity_poly.type
_entity_poly.pdbx_seq_one_letter_code
_entity_poly.pdbx_strand_id
1 'polypeptide(L)'
;MGRVRTKTIKRAARQIVEKYYAKLTLDFQINKKITEEVAIIPSKRMKNKVAGFVTHLMKRIQKGPVRGISLKLQEEERERRLDFVPEKSQIDVSVIYVEPDTLRMIKSLGINISNMKVHNPMINTNQQKQNRMNNQF
;
A
#
# COMPACT_ATOMS: atom_id res chain seq x y z
N MET A 1 -28.05 8.35 18.66
CA MET A 1 -27.14 7.41 17.94
C MET A 1 -27.95 6.41 17.12
N GLY A 2 -28.13 6.58 15.80
CA GLY A 2 -29.03 5.69 15.04
C GLY A 2 -28.99 5.85 13.53
N ARG A 3 -27.85 5.56 12.89
CA ARG A 3 -27.78 5.54 11.41
C ARG A 3 -26.74 4.56 10.85
N VAL A 4 -26.36 3.57 11.66
CA VAL A 4 -25.46 2.50 11.23
C VAL A 4 -26.22 1.57 10.29
N ARG A 5 -25.61 1.28 9.13
CA ARG A 5 -26.19 0.37 8.13
C ARG A 5 -25.83 -1.08 8.47
N THR A 6 -26.77 -2.00 8.27
CA THR A 6 -26.61 -3.43 8.56
C THR A 6 -25.70 -4.13 7.55
N LYS A 7 -25.25 -5.35 7.89
CA LYS A 7 -24.36 -6.17 7.03
C LYS A 7 -24.97 -6.47 5.65
N THR A 8 -26.28 -6.68 5.57
CA THR A 8 -26.98 -6.97 4.31
C THR A 8 -26.87 -5.81 3.32
N ILE A 9 -27.12 -4.58 3.79
CA ILE A 9 -26.99 -3.36 2.99
C ILE A 9 -25.53 -3.18 2.53
N LYS A 10 -24.57 -3.33 3.45
CA LYS A 10 -23.14 -3.15 3.13
C LYS A 10 -22.65 -4.20 2.13
N ARG A 11 -23.08 -5.46 2.26
CA ARG A 11 -22.69 -6.56 1.36
C ARG A 11 -23.28 -6.37 -0.03
N ALA A 12 -24.57 -6.09 -0.14
CA ALA A 12 -25.23 -5.85 -1.44
C ALA A 12 -24.61 -4.66 -2.18
N ALA A 13 -24.38 -3.55 -1.49
CA ALA A 13 -23.77 -2.38 -2.08
C ALA A 13 -22.34 -2.62 -2.57
N ARG A 14 -21.50 -3.38 -1.84
CA ARG A 14 -20.15 -3.73 -2.32
C ARG A 14 -20.21 -4.55 -3.62
N GLN A 15 -21.10 -5.53 -3.69
CA GLN A 15 -21.28 -6.35 -4.90
C GLN A 15 -21.76 -5.53 -6.10
N ILE A 16 -22.65 -4.55 -5.88
CA ILE A 16 -23.11 -3.64 -6.94
C ILE A 16 -21.93 -2.78 -7.44
N VAL A 17 -21.12 -2.22 -6.52
CA VAL A 17 -19.97 -1.40 -6.86
C VAL A 17 -18.91 -2.18 -7.64
N GLU A 18 -18.61 -3.40 -7.20
CA GLU A 18 -17.62 -4.28 -7.84
C GLU A 18 -18.00 -4.64 -9.28
N LYS A 19 -19.28 -4.96 -9.53
CA LYS A 19 -19.74 -5.39 -10.86
C LYS A 19 -20.11 -4.25 -11.81
N TYR A 20 -20.63 -3.15 -11.28
CA TYR A 20 -21.24 -2.08 -12.08
C TYR A 20 -20.59 -0.71 -11.87
N TYR A 21 -19.31 -0.68 -11.49
CA TYR A 21 -18.56 0.56 -11.24
C TYR A 21 -18.74 1.60 -12.35
N ALA A 22 -18.60 1.20 -13.61
CA ALA A 22 -18.68 2.08 -14.77
C ALA A 22 -20.03 2.81 -14.94
N LYS A 23 -21.12 2.27 -14.38
CA LYS A 23 -22.45 2.89 -14.47
C LYS A 23 -22.74 3.83 -13.30
N LEU A 24 -22.01 3.69 -12.19
CA LEU A 24 -22.31 4.39 -10.95
C LEU A 24 -21.73 5.80 -10.93
N THR A 25 -22.43 6.71 -10.25
CA THR A 25 -22.04 8.13 -10.16
C THR A 25 -21.90 8.58 -8.69
N LEU A 26 -21.62 9.86 -8.45
CA LEU A 26 -21.61 10.43 -7.10
C LEU A 26 -23.01 10.84 -6.61
N ASP A 27 -23.98 10.98 -7.53
CA ASP A 27 -25.33 11.42 -7.22
C ASP A 27 -26.20 10.28 -6.64
N PHE A 28 -27.08 10.63 -5.71
CA PHE A 28 -27.97 9.67 -5.07
C PHE A 28 -29.15 9.27 -5.95
N GLN A 29 -29.76 10.19 -6.69
CA GLN A 29 -30.97 9.89 -7.46
C GLN A 29 -30.66 8.98 -8.65
N ILE A 30 -29.54 9.24 -9.34
CA ILE A 30 -29.05 8.40 -10.43
C ILE A 30 -28.74 6.98 -9.92
N ASN A 31 -27.92 6.87 -8.86
CA ASN A 31 -27.59 5.57 -8.28
C ASN A 31 -28.81 4.81 -7.74
N LYS A 32 -29.83 5.52 -7.26
CA LYS A 32 -31.09 4.91 -6.81
C LYS A 32 -31.83 4.22 -7.96
N LYS A 33 -31.87 4.84 -9.14
CA LYS A 33 -32.46 4.24 -10.36
C LYS A 33 -31.63 3.04 -10.85
N ILE A 34 -30.32 3.19 -10.93
CA ILE A 34 -29.42 2.10 -11.35
C ILE A 34 -29.54 0.89 -10.40
N THR A 35 -29.62 1.14 -9.09
CA THR A 35 -29.77 0.06 -8.10
C THR A 35 -31.10 -0.70 -8.26
N GLU A 36 -32.14 -0.05 -8.78
CA GLU A 36 -33.44 -0.66 -9.07
C GLU A 36 -33.41 -1.52 -10.34
N GLU A 37 -32.65 -1.10 -11.35
CA GLU A 37 -32.46 -1.86 -12.58
C GLU A 37 -31.55 -3.08 -12.37
N VAL A 38 -30.52 -2.93 -11.55
CA VAL A 38 -29.46 -3.94 -11.36
C VAL A 38 -29.86 -5.04 -10.37
N ALA A 39 -30.67 -4.71 -9.36
CA ALA A 39 -30.94 -5.63 -8.26
C ALA A 39 -32.43 -5.64 -7.88
N ILE A 40 -32.96 -6.85 -7.67
CA ILE A 40 -34.31 -7.03 -7.14
C ILE A 40 -34.27 -6.74 -5.64
N ILE A 41 -34.77 -5.57 -5.25
CA ILE A 41 -34.83 -5.13 -3.85
C ILE A 41 -36.30 -5.04 -3.42
N PRO A 42 -36.73 -5.78 -2.38
CA PRO A 42 -38.14 -5.94 -2.06
C PRO A 42 -38.80 -4.67 -1.48
N SER A 43 -38.03 -3.77 -0.87
CA SER A 43 -38.60 -2.58 -0.23
C SER A 43 -37.89 -1.28 -0.60
N LYS A 44 -38.68 -0.21 -0.74
CA LYS A 44 -38.19 1.16 -0.99
C LYS A 44 -37.18 1.62 0.06
N ARG A 45 -37.41 1.27 1.34
CA ARG A 45 -36.50 1.62 2.45
C ARG A 45 -35.15 0.92 2.32
N MET A 46 -35.12 -0.36 1.93
CA MET A 46 -33.87 -1.07 1.68
C MET A 46 -33.14 -0.50 0.45
N LYS A 47 -33.87 -0.24 -0.64
CA LYS A 47 -33.32 0.37 -1.86
C LYS A 47 -32.61 1.68 -1.56
N ASN A 48 -33.26 2.59 -0.82
CA ASN A 48 -32.68 3.87 -0.45
C ASN A 48 -31.41 3.71 0.43
N LYS A 49 -31.39 2.73 1.33
CA LYS A 49 -30.21 2.47 2.17
C LYS A 49 -29.04 1.89 1.38
N VAL A 50 -29.31 1.03 0.39
CA VAL A 50 -28.31 0.44 -0.51
C VAL A 50 -27.74 1.52 -1.42
N ALA A 51 -28.58 2.25 -2.16
CA ALA A 51 -28.14 3.35 -3.01
C ALA A 51 -27.36 4.42 -2.20
N GLY A 52 -27.83 4.73 -0.99
CA GLY A 52 -27.14 5.65 -0.09
C GLY A 52 -25.84 5.13 0.54
N PHE A 53 -25.55 3.83 0.45
CA PHE A 53 -24.24 3.28 0.81
C PHE A 53 -23.32 3.17 -0.42
N VAL A 54 -23.89 2.89 -1.60
CA VAL A 54 -23.17 2.93 -2.88
C VAL A 54 -22.57 4.33 -3.12
N THR A 55 -23.36 5.40 -2.95
CA THR A 55 -22.83 6.78 -3.04
C THR A 55 -21.71 7.06 -2.04
N HIS A 56 -21.83 6.51 -0.83
CA HIS A 56 -20.79 6.65 0.19
C HIS A 56 -19.51 5.91 -0.19
N LEU A 57 -19.62 4.72 -0.80
CA LEU A 57 -18.48 3.99 -1.32
C LEU A 57 -17.81 4.71 -2.48
N MET A 58 -18.57 5.29 -3.42
CA MET A 58 -18.02 6.07 -4.53
C MET A 58 -17.19 7.26 -4.05
N LYS A 59 -17.70 8.02 -3.07
CA LYS A 59 -16.94 9.12 -2.45
C LYS A 59 -15.66 8.66 -1.74
N ARG A 60 -15.64 7.41 -1.24
CA ARG A 60 -14.42 6.84 -0.62
C ARG A 60 -13.42 6.38 -1.67
N ILE A 61 -13.89 5.76 -2.75
CA ILE A 61 -13.05 5.31 -3.87
C ILE A 61 -12.33 6.50 -4.49
N GLN A 62 -13.01 7.66 -4.63
CA GLN A 62 -12.38 8.89 -5.13
C GLN A 62 -11.20 9.37 -4.26
N LYS A 63 -11.25 9.13 -2.94
CA LYS A 63 -10.16 9.51 -2.01
C LYS A 63 -9.04 8.49 -1.97
N GLY A 64 -9.29 7.25 -2.35
CA GLY A 64 -8.30 6.18 -2.30
C GLY A 64 -8.92 4.77 -2.31
N PRO A 65 -8.07 3.74 -2.28
CA PRO A 65 -8.53 2.36 -2.36
C PRO A 65 -9.38 1.98 -1.14
N VAL A 66 -10.47 1.26 -1.39
CA VAL A 66 -11.41 0.83 -0.36
C VAL A 66 -11.27 -0.67 -0.12
N ARG A 67 -11.00 -1.07 1.13
CA ARG A 67 -10.86 -2.48 1.50
C ARG A 67 -12.14 -3.28 1.24
N GLY A 68 -11.98 -4.46 0.63
CA GLY A 68 -13.05 -5.42 0.40
C GLY A 68 -13.94 -5.09 -0.80
N ILE A 69 -13.40 -4.34 -1.77
CA ILE A 69 -13.96 -4.15 -3.10
C ILE A 69 -12.80 -4.36 -4.07
N SER A 70 -12.93 -5.30 -4.98
CA SER A 70 -11.98 -5.46 -6.08
C SER A 70 -12.47 -4.66 -7.27
N LEU A 71 -11.71 -3.65 -7.67
CA LEU A 71 -11.95 -2.95 -8.94
C LEU A 71 -10.86 -3.37 -9.91
N LYS A 72 -11.24 -3.80 -11.12
CA LYS A 72 -10.28 -4.16 -12.17
C LYS A 72 -9.22 -3.07 -12.41
N LEU A 73 -9.66 -1.81 -12.36
CA LEU A 73 -8.77 -0.65 -12.49
C LEU A 73 -7.71 -0.59 -11.38
N GLN A 74 -8.06 -0.95 -10.14
CA GLN A 74 -7.14 -0.96 -9.01
C GLN A 74 -6.17 -2.15 -9.09
N GLU A 75 -6.61 -3.27 -9.64
CA GLU A 75 -5.77 -4.45 -9.87
C GLU A 75 -4.70 -4.13 -10.92
N GLU A 76 -5.08 -3.49 -12.03
CA GLU A 76 -4.15 -3.08 -13.08
C GLU A 76 -3.12 -2.04 -12.59
N GLU A 77 -3.55 -1.01 -11.85
CA GLU A 77 -2.60 -0.06 -11.24
C GLU A 77 -1.66 -0.74 -10.22
N ARG A 78 -2.17 -1.75 -9.51
CA ARG A 78 -1.37 -2.51 -8.55
C ARG A 78 -0.32 -3.36 -9.26
N GLU A 79 -0.67 -4.02 -10.37
CA GLU A 79 0.27 -4.79 -11.19
C GLU A 79 1.38 -3.88 -11.73
N ARG A 80 1.05 -2.73 -12.32
CA ARG A 80 2.05 -1.76 -12.80
C ARG A 80 3.03 -1.28 -11.71
N ARG A 81 2.57 -1.15 -10.47
CA ARG A 81 3.44 -0.79 -9.33
C ARG A 81 4.32 -1.95 -8.87
N LEU A 82 3.84 -3.19 -8.96
CA LEU A 82 4.61 -4.37 -8.60
C LEU A 82 5.67 -4.69 -9.67
N ASP A 83 5.34 -4.46 -10.94
CA ASP A 83 6.25 -4.66 -12.08
C ASP A 83 7.28 -3.53 -12.22
N PHE A 84 7.24 -2.52 -11.35
CA PHE A 84 8.18 -1.41 -11.41
C PHE A 84 9.59 -1.88 -11.02
N VAL A 85 10.44 -2.05 -12.02
CA VAL A 85 11.87 -2.28 -11.86
C VAL A 85 12.60 -0.94 -12.02
N PRO A 86 13.39 -0.49 -11.01
CA PRO A 86 14.16 0.74 -11.13
C PRO A 86 15.30 0.57 -12.15
N GLU A 87 15.69 1.66 -12.81
CA GLU A 87 16.79 1.67 -13.80
C GLU A 87 18.14 1.22 -13.18
N LYS A 88 18.38 1.61 -11.93
CA LYS A 88 19.55 1.18 -11.15
C LYS A 88 19.12 0.28 -10.02
N SER A 89 19.77 -0.87 -9.94
CA SER A 89 19.58 -1.81 -8.84
C SER A 89 20.14 -1.19 -7.55
N GLN A 90 19.37 -1.22 -6.47
CA GLN A 90 19.86 -0.75 -5.16
C GLN A 90 21.03 -1.59 -4.62
N ILE A 91 21.19 -2.82 -5.11
CA ILE A 91 22.29 -3.73 -4.78
C ILE A 91 23.58 -3.34 -5.52
N ASP A 92 23.47 -2.64 -6.65
CA ASP A 92 24.62 -2.17 -7.43
C ASP A 92 25.25 -0.95 -6.75
N VAL A 93 26.00 -1.22 -5.69
CA VAL A 93 26.76 -0.22 -4.94
C VAL A 93 28.24 -0.32 -5.30
N SER A 94 28.88 0.83 -5.46
CA SER A 94 30.30 0.93 -5.78
C SER A 94 31.21 0.41 -4.65
N VAL A 95 30.74 0.49 -3.40
CA VAL A 95 31.47 0.03 -2.22
C VAL A 95 30.50 -0.63 -1.25
N ILE A 96 30.78 -1.90 -0.91
CA ILE A 96 30.07 -2.66 0.12
C ILE A 96 30.89 -2.60 1.40
N TYR A 97 30.32 -2.02 2.46
CA TYR A 97 30.95 -1.98 3.77
C TYR A 97 30.66 -3.27 4.54
N VAL A 98 31.71 -3.92 5.03
CA VAL A 98 31.60 -5.25 5.65
C VAL A 98 32.40 -5.31 6.94
N GLU A 99 31.87 -6.00 7.95
CA GLU A 99 32.57 -6.26 9.21
C GLU A 99 33.71 -7.30 9.03
N PRO A 100 34.78 -7.24 9.84
CA PRO A 100 35.92 -8.15 9.72
C PRO A 100 35.57 -9.64 9.79
N ASP A 101 34.61 -10.03 10.64
CA ASP A 101 34.19 -11.43 10.80
C ASP A 101 33.45 -11.96 9.57
N THR A 102 32.60 -11.11 8.98
CA THR A 102 31.87 -11.43 7.75
C THR A 102 32.83 -11.63 6.57
N LEU A 103 33.93 -10.87 6.52
CA LEU A 103 34.98 -11.08 5.52
C LEU A 103 35.67 -12.45 5.67
N ARG A 104 35.91 -12.92 6.89
CA ARG A 104 36.50 -14.26 7.14
C ARG A 104 35.57 -15.36 6.67
N MET A 105 34.29 -15.23 6.97
CA MET A 105 33.25 -16.16 6.50
C MET A 105 33.22 -16.21 4.97
N ILE A 106 33.19 -15.07 4.28
CA ILE A 106 33.15 -14.99 2.82
C ILE A 106 34.39 -15.65 2.19
N LYS A 107 35.58 -15.43 2.78
CA LYS A 107 36.82 -16.09 2.38
C LYS A 107 36.77 -17.60 2.57
N SER A 108 36.21 -18.10 3.68
CA SER A 108 36.07 -19.55 3.91
C SER A 108 35.09 -20.22 2.94
N LEU A 109 34.10 -19.47 2.44
CA LEU A 109 33.16 -19.94 1.42
C LEU A 109 33.74 -19.90 0.00
N GLY A 110 34.95 -19.35 -0.18
CA GLY A 110 35.63 -19.26 -1.48
C GLY A 110 35.03 -18.24 -2.44
N ILE A 111 34.21 -17.30 -1.94
CA ILE A 111 33.54 -16.30 -2.78
C ILE A 111 34.41 -15.04 -2.86
N ASN A 112 34.77 -14.63 -4.07
CA ASN A 112 35.58 -13.43 -4.32
C ASN A 112 34.70 -12.28 -4.82
N ILE A 113 34.53 -11.25 -3.99
CA ILE A 113 33.77 -10.04 -4.31
C ILE A 113 34.72 -8.84 -4.29
N SER A 114 34.81 -8.10 -5.39
CA SER A 114 35.85 -7.06 -5.61
C SER A 114 35.54 -5.71 -4.96
N ASN A 115 34.28 -5.37 -4.74
CA ASN A 115 33.83 -4.05 -4.25
C ASN A 115 33.64 -3.98 -2.72
N MET A 116 34.28 -4.84 -1.94
CA MET A 116 34.17 -4.84 -0.46
C MET A 116 35.22 -3.93 0.20
N LYS A 117 34.81 -3.15 1.22
CA LYS A 117 35.70 -2.44 2.15
C LYS A 117 35.35 -2.79 3.59
N VAL A 118 36.38 -3.02 4.41
CA VAL A 118 36.18 -3.32 5.83
C VAL A 118 35.78 -2.04 6.56
N HIS A 119 34.61 -2.04 7.18
CA HIS A 119 34.23 -0.97 8.10
C HIS A 119 34.76 -1.33 9.49
N ASN A 120 35.51 -0.43 10.12
CA ASN A 120 36.07 -0.64 11.46
C ASN A 120 35.38 0.33 12.44
N PRO A 121 34.25 -0.08 13.08
CA PRO A 121 33.47 0.81 13.95
C PRO A 121 34.27 1.32 15.17
N MET A 122 35.38 0.67 15.52
CA MET A 122 36.24 1.05 16.65
C MET A 122 37.16 2.26 16.40
N ILE A 123 37.38 2.67 15.15
CA ILE A 123 38.28 3.82 14.86
C ILE A 123 37.56 5.15 15.12
N ASN A 124 36.24 5.22 14.87
CA ASN A 124 35.45 6.45 15.04
C ASN A 124 35.14 6.79 16.51
N THR A 125 35.05 5.79 17.40
CA THR A 125 34.77 6.03 18.83
C THR A 125 35.97 6.61 19.58
N ASN A 126 37.20 6.26 19.18
CA ASN A 126 38.42 6.81 19.80
C ASN A 126 38.66 8.28 19.41
N GLN A 127 38.33 8.67 18.17
CA GLN A 127 38.40 10.07 17.74
C GLN A 127 37.34 10.94 18.45
N GLN A 128 36.13 10.42 18.67
CA GLN A 128 35.10 11.13 19.45
C GLN A 128 35.46 11.27 20.93
N LYS A 129 36.13 10.27 21.54
CA LYS A 129 36.63 10.37 22.92
C LYS A 129 37.79 11.37 23.04
N GLN A 130 38.74 11.39 22.10
CA GLN A 130 39.82 12.38 22.09
C GLN A 130 39.30 13.80 21.87
N ASN A 131 38.34 14.00 20.97
CA ASN A 131 37.73 15.33 20.76
C ASN A 131 36.91 15.82 21.96
N ARG A 132 36.33 14.91 22.77
CA ARG A 132 35.70 15.28 24.05
C ARG A 132 36.72 15.68 25.12
N MET A 133 37.91 15.06 25.13
CA MET A 133 38.98 15.45 26.06
C MET A 133 39.69 16.75 25.65
N ASN A 134 39.83 17.02 24.35
CA ASN A 134 40.46 18.27 23.86
C ASN A 134 39.56 19.51 24.01
N ASN A 135 38.24 19.35 24.14
CA ASN A 135 37.30 20.45 24.41
C ASN A 135 37.06 20.71 25.91
N GLN A 136 37.84 20.09 26.80
CA GLN A 136 37.76 20.32 28.26
C GLN A 136 38.93 21.15 28.83
N PHE A 137 39.74 21.76 27.96
CA PHE A 137 40.72 22.80 28.34
C PHE A 137 40.48 24.06 27.52
#